data_AF-A0A641ATY0-F1
#
_entry.id   AF-A0A641ATY0-F1
#
_cell.length_a   1.000
_cell.length_b   1.000
_cell.length_c   1.000
_cell.angle_alpha   90.00
_cell.angle_beta   90.00
_cell.angle_gamma   90.00
#
_symmetry.space_group_name_H-M   'P 1'
#
loop_
_entity.id
_entity.type
_entity.pdbx_description
1 polymer ?
#
loop_
_entity_poly.entity_id
_entity_poly.type
_entity_poly.pdbx_seq_one_letter_code
_entity_poly.pdbx_strand_id
1 'polypeptide(L)'
;MSSQPRRASTTRTWPVFIVILVLAGIAAGAWSLSGPAGSTPDEDFHLASIWCGQGTDAHCAKGASSDRRTVPEGLVTGAQCFATKPAESADCLGTDYGDDPKPTFETDRGNFRGDYPPVYYAVMHTFVGDDISKSVLTMRAFNVLTFLVIVAAVMALVPPMLRRVTAWTFVLASVPLGIWMISSINPSGWTIVSAGTLWVCLYALPDAVGWRRPALVITAILTATMGVGSRTDSCLFTLMAVALVFIMRPRDVLRSKTALATGSVIGVASLFVFLTAKQSAAAVDAFGAQMAPSDLSSPALLWNNVQNLPVMWTGVWGGWPLGWVDTPLPPVVLVGSLLPWAALLFVALRNGSRRQMTAMALLAAALVTYPLFLVTRSHLLIGQGVQPRYLVPIVVMLTGMTLLVTKAGSYVPSRGQIALVTVALGAANSFALHTAIRRYVTGLDVVSIDLDAGREWWWNLPITPMAVWMAGSLAFAAVVWLVLNTFSPLGDGDVAGLPVDGAAPGTDAGHRRALVDARTAATEPDDREVGGAHASRDAGDPPGSPGLESNG
;
A
#
# COMPACT_ATOMS: atom_id res chain seq x y z
N MET A 1 26.73 43.09 2.99
CA MET A 1 26.20 42.19 4.04
C MET A 1 25.56 40.99 3.37
N SER A 2 25.85 39.76 3.82
CA SER A 2 25.31 38.54 3.21
C SER A 2 23.96 38.16 3.83
N SER A 3 22.91 38.09 3.00
CA SER A 3 21.62 37.53 3.39
C SER A 3 21.70 35.99 3.40
N GLN A 4 21.91 35.40 4.57
CA GLN A 4 21.74 33.94 4.70
C GLN A 4 20.27 33.56 4.43
N PRO A 5 20.01 32.50 3.65
CA PRO A 5 18.66 31.95 3.58
C PRO A 5 18.27 31.43 4.97
N ARG A 6 17.16 31.94 5.52
CA ARG A 6 16.64 31.48 6.82
C ARG A 6 16.40 29.97 6.76
N ARG A 7 17.11 29.21 7.60
CA ARG A 7 16.84 27.78 7.78
C ARG A 7 15.41 27.64 8.31
N ALA A 8 14.49 27.16 7.47
CA ALA A 8 13.18 26.73 7.93
C ALA A 8 13.37 25.72 9.07
N SER A 9 12.71 25.93 10.21
CA SER A 9 13.06 25.31 11.49
C SER A 9 12.81 23.81 11.48
N THR A 10 13.86 23.01 11.31
CA THR A 10 13.82 21.54 11.38
C THR A 10 13.47 20.97 12.75
N THR A 11 13.35 21.82 13.78
CA THR A 11 13.06 21.45 15.17
C THR A 11 11.59 21.20 15.46
N ARG A 12 10.65 21.85 14.74
CA ARG A 12 9.21 21.80 15.08
C ARG A 12 8.48 20.57 14.52
N THR A 13 9.09 19.81 13.61
CA THR A 13 8.45 18.66 12.93
C THR A 13 8.68 17.31 13.60
N TRP A 14 9.72 17.16 14.43
CA TRP A 14 10.03 15.91 15.11
C TRP A 14 8.98 15.44 16.13
N PRO A 15 8.40 16.31 16.99
CA PRO A 15 7.35 15.90 17.92
C PRO A 15 6.11 15.34 17.20
N VAL A 16 5.67 16.02 16.13
CA VAL A 16 4.53 15.57 15.31
C VAL A 16 4.82 14.22 14.65
N PHE A 17 6.05 14.01 14.18
CA PHE A 17 6.46 12.74 13.59
C PHE A 17 6.43 11.58 14.61
N ILE A 18 6.89 11.80 15.85
CA ILE A 18 6.78 10.80 16.93
C ILE A 18 5.32 10.50 17.25
N VAL A 19 4.46 11.51 17.35
CA VAL A 19 3.01 11.33 17.56
C VAL A 19 2.37 10.50 16.44
N ILE A 20 2.73 10.75 15.16
CA ILE A 20 2.27 9.94 14.03
C ILE A 20 2.70 8.47 14.18
N LEU A 21 3.94 8.19 14.58
CA LEU A 21 4.41 6.81 14.77
C LEU A 21 3.69 6.09 15.93
N VAL A 22 3.45 6.78 17.06
CA VAL A 22 2.71 6.23 18.20
C VAL A 22 1.26 5.90 17.80
N LEU A 23 0.58 6.83 17.12
CA LEU A 23 -0.80 6.60 16.66
C LEU A 23 -0.87 5.50 15.58
N ALA A 24 0.13 5.41 14.69
CA ALA A 24 0.22 4.33 13.72
C ALA A 24 0.45 2.96 14.38
N GLY A 25 1.24 2.93 15.47
CA GLY A 25 1.41 1.73 16.31
C GLY A 25 0.13 1.32 17.03
N ILE A 26 -0.66 2.26 17.55
CA ILE A 26 -1.98 1.97 18.16
C ILE A 26 -2.94 1.43 17.09
N ALA A 27 -3.00 2.06 15.91
CA ALA A 27 -3.85 1.62 14.81
C ALA A 27 -3.50 0.21 14.32
N ALA A 28 -2.22 -0.06 14.04
CA ALA A 28 -1.78 -1.37 13.58
C ALA A 28 -1.83 -2.44 14.70
N GLY A 29 -1.56 -2.06 15.95
CA GLY A 29 -1.71 -2.94 17.12
C GLY A 29 -3.16 -3.37 17.37
N ALA A 30 -4.13 -2.50 17.10
CA ALA A 30 -5.54 -2.87 17.14
C ALA A 30 -5.89 -3.95 16.09
N TRP A 31 -5.29 -3.88 14.89
CA TRP A 31 -5.38 -4.95 13.90
C TRP A 31 -4.61 -6.23 14.29
N SER A 32 -3.51 -6.14 15.04
CA SER A 32 -2.85 -7.32 15.63
C SER A 32 -3.72 -8.07 16.64
N LEU A 33 -4.62 -7.36 17.33
CA LEU A 33 -5.57 -7.91 18.30
C LEU A 33 -6.91 -8.35 17.66
N SER A 34 -7.14 -8.10 16.37
CA SER A 34 -8.49 -8.20 15.78
C SER A 34 -9.01 -9.62 15.53
N GLY A 35 -8.28 -10.66 15.92
CA GLY A 35 -8.68 -12.07 15.80
C GLY A 35 -7.64 -13.01 16.41
N PRO A 36 -7.99 -14.27 16.73
CA PRO A 36 -7.14 -15.24 17.42
C PRO A 36 -5.90 -15.64 16.62
N ALA A 37 -5.06 -16.51 17.19
CA ALA A 37 -4.12 -17.31 16.41
C ALA A 37 -4.87 -18.08 15.31
N GLY A 38 -4.26 -18.18 14.12
CA GLY A 38 -4.90 -18.86 12.97
C GLY A 38 -5.98 -18.05 12.25
N SER A 39 -6.27 -16.80 12.63
CA SER A 39 -7.34 -15.99 12.02
C SER A 39 -7.03 -15.46 10.61
N THR A 40 -5.76 -15.18 10.33
CA THR A 40 -5.33 -14.61 9.05
C THR A 40 -5.07 -15.69 8.00
N PRO A 41 -5.01 -15.36 6.70
CA PRO A 41 -5.03 -16.37 5.65
C PRO A 41 -3.77 -17.22 5.71
N ASP A 42 -3.94 -18.54 5.66
CA ASP A 42 -2.84 -19.52 5.69
C ASP A 42 -2.05 -19.48 7.02
N GLU A 43 -2.59 -18.86 8.08
CA GLU A 43 -1.85 -18.64 9.33
C GLU A 43 -1.51 -19.94 10.05
N ASP A 44 -2.29 -21.01 9.89
CA ASP A 44 -1.96 -22.35 10.40
C ASP A 44 -0.68 -22.93 9.77
N PHE A 45 -0.54 -22.86 8.44
CA PHE A 45 0.68 -23.20 7.70
C PHE A 45 1.85 -22.29 8.13
N HIS A 46 1.61 -20.99 8.29
CA HIS A 46 2.65 -20.06 8.72
C HIS A 46 3.09 -20.32 10.17
N LEU A 47 2.20 -20.61 11.10
CA LEU A 47 2.51 -20.93 12.50
C LEU A 47 3.33 -22.22 12.62
N ALA A 48 2.90 -23.32 11.98
CA ALA A 48 3.69 -24.55 11.94
C ALA A 48 5.08 -24.35 11.29
N SER A 49 5.18 -23.46 10.29
CA SER A 49 6.46 -23.07 9.68
C SER A 49 7.36 -22.28 10.64
N ILE A 50 6.79 -21.42 11.49
CA ILE A 50 7.52 -20.63 12.49
C ILE A 50 8.05 -21.54 13.61
N TRP A 51 7.22 -22.47 14.12
CA TRP A 51 7.63 -23.39 15.18
C TRP A 51 8.83 -24.26 14.77
N CYS A 52 8.93 -24.64 13.50
CA CYS A 52 10.10 -25.35 12.95
C CYS A 52 11.11 -24.42 12.23
N GLY A 53 11.02 -23.10 12.42
CA GLY A 53 11.70 -22.10 11.59
C GLY A 53 13.23 -22.10 11.67
N GLN A 54 13.81 -22.62 12.76
CA GLN A 54 15.26 -22.81 12.92
C GLN A 54 15.68 -24.30 12.92
N GLY A 55 14.77 -25.22 12.61
CA GLY A 55 15.02 -26.66 12.63
C GLY A 55 14.11 -27.39 13.61
N THR A 56 14.70 -28.30 14.40
CA THR A 56 13.99 -29.06 15.43
C THR A 56 14.61 -28.81 16.80
N ASP A 57 13.76 -28.62 17.79
CA ASP A 57 14.07 -28.13 19.14
C ASP A 57 13.06 -28.70 20.16
N ALA A 58 12.78 -27.98 21.25
CA ALA A 58 11.75 -28.35 22.23
C ALA A 58 10.30 -28.19 21.71
N HIS A 59 10.08 -27.33 20.71
CA HIS A 59 8.76 -26.94 20.22
C HIS A 59 8.41 -27.56 18.85
N CYS A 60 9.39 -28.08 18.11
CA CYS A 60 9.21 -28.82 16.85
C CYS A 60 10.12 -30.06 16.77
N ALA A 61 9.54 -31.22 16.43
CA ALA A 61 10.25 -32.46 16.21
C ALA A 61 10.16 -32.96 14.74
N LYS A 62 10.98 -33.95 14.39
CA LYS A 62 10.92 -34.61 13.06
C LYS A 62 9.70 -35.52 12.98
N GLY A 63 8.94 -35.43 11.88
CA GLY A 63 7.92 -36.42 11.55
C GLY A 63 8.50 -37.65 10.84
N ALA A 64 7.63 -38.57 10.43
CA ALA A 64 7.96 -39.82 9.76
C ALA A 64 8.67 -39.65 8.40
N SER A 65 8.48 -38.51 7.72
CA SER A 65 9.10 -38.18 6.43
C SER A 65 9.85 -36.86 6.45
N SER A 66 10.73 -36.63 5.46
CA SER A 66 11.57 -35.42 5.38
C SER A 66 10.77 -34.12 5.25
N ASP A 67 9.56 -34.20 4.69
CA ASP A 67 8.59 -33.12 4.49
C ASP A 67 7.52 -33.02 5.59
N ARG A 68 7.64 -33.78 6.68
CA ARG A 68 6.73 -33.73 7.83
C ARG A 68 7.42 -33.36 9.13
N ARG A 69 6.70 -32.68 10.01
CA ARG A 69 7.16 -32.29 11.35
C ARG A 69 6.08 -32.57 12.37
N THR A 70 6.50 -32.79 13.60
CA THR A 70 5.60 -32.91 14.74
C THR A 70 5.61 -31.58 15.49
N VAL A 71 4.45 -30.96 15.60
CA VAL A 71 4.24 -29.62 16.14
C VAL A 71 3.06 -29.63 17.13
N PRO A 72 2.85 -28.57 17.93
CA PRO A 72 1.67 -28.46 18.76
C PRO A 72 0.39 -28.43 17.92
N GLU A 73 -0.56 -29.30 18.28
CA GLU A 73 -1.80 -29.55 17.53
C GLU A 73 -2.57 -28.26 17.22
N GLY A 74 -2.72 -27.39 18.23
CA GLY A 74 -3.46 -26.13 18.11
C GLY A 74 -2.94 -25.14 17.06
N LEU A 75 -1.69 -25.28 16.59
CA LEU A 75 -1.17 -24.48 15.47
C LEU A 75 -1.82 -24.87 14.12
N VAL A 76 -2.22 -26.13 13.98
CA VAL A 76 -2.70 -26.73 12.72
C VAL A 76 -4.22 -26.90 12.74
N THR A 77 -4.76 -27.33 13.88
CA THR A 77 -6.20 -27.61 14.04
C THR A 77 -6.98 -26.40 14.55
N GLY A 78 -6.34 -25.45 15.25
CA GLY A 78 -7.02 -24.31 15.87
C GLY A 78 -7.84 -23.47 14.88
N ALA A 79 -7.31 -23.23 13.67
CA ALA A 79 -8.05 -22.52 12.64
C ALA A 79 -9.36 -23.24 12.24
N GLN A 80 -9.43 -24.57 12.33
CA GLN A 80 -10.62 -25.36 11.94
C GLN A 80 -11.83 -25.14 12.86
N CYS A 81 -11.64 -24.52 14.04
CA CYS A 81 -12.75 -24.14 14.92
C CYS A 81 -13.63 -23.08 14.23
N PHE A 82 -13.05 -21.97 13.76
CA PHE A 82 -13.82 -20.85 13.16
C PHE A 82 -13.70 -20.74 11.62
N ALA A 83 -12.63 -21.24 10.98
CA ALA A 83 -12.35 -21.00 9.56
C ALA A 83 -13.52 -21.46 8.67
N THR A 84 -13.89 -20.61 7.71
CA THR A 84 -15.02 -20.80 6.77
C THR A 84 -16.41 -20.89 7.41
N LYS A 85 -16.54 -20.58 8.71
CA LYS A 85 -17.81 -20.57 9.47
C LYS A 85 -18.11 -19.16 10.01
N PRO A 86 -18.72 -18.26 9.23
CA PRO A 86 -18.89 -16.84 9.60
C PRO A 86 -19.63 -16.57 10.92
N ALA A 87 -20.48 -17.48 11.36
CA ALA A 87 -21.26 -17.38 12.61
C ALA A 87 -20.51 -17.94 13.84
N GLU A 88 -19.47 -18.76 13.67
CA GLU A 88 -18.75 -19.36 14.79
C GLU A 88 -17.68 -18.39 15.30
N SER A 89 -17.78 -17.95 16.56
CA SER A 89 -16.73 -17.16 17.21
C SER A 89 -15.46 -18.00 17.45
N ALA A 90 -14.44 -17.40 18.05
CA ALA A 90 -13.22 -18.10 18.43
C ALA A 90 -13.30 -18.80 19.80
N ASP A 91 -14.47 -18.84 20.45
CA ASP A 91 -14.65 -19.53 21.74
C ASP A 91 -14.49 -21.05 21.59
N CYS A 92 -14.76 -21.60 20.39
CA CYS A 92 -14.52 -23.01 20.07
C CYS A 92 -13.04 -23.46 20.13
N LEU A 93 -12.09 -22.56 20.40
CA LEU A 93 -10.72 -22.91 20.75
C LEU A 93 -10.60 -23.48 22.18
N GLY A 94 -11.50 -23.10 23.08
CA GLY A 94 -11.45 -23.43 24.51
C GLY A 94 -10.51 -22.53 25.32
N THR A 95 -10.67 -22.53 26.64
CA THR A 95 -9.88 -21.72 27.59
C THR A 95 -8.41 -22.07 27.63
N ASP A 96 -8.09 -23.34 27.38
CA ASP A 96 -6.76 -23.94 27.54
C ASP A 96 -5.97 -23.90 26.21
N TYR A 97 -6.46 -23.15 25.21
CA TYR A 97 -5.87 -23.09 23.88
C TYR A 97 -4.45 -22.52 23.92
N GLY A 98 -3.50 -23.41 23.66
CA GLY A 98 -2.09 -23.06 23.49
C GLY A 98 -1.26 -23.03 24.75
N ASP A 99 -1.82 -23.45 25.90
CA ASP A 99 -1.06 -23.69 27.13
C ASP A 99 -0.19 -24.96 27.02
N ASP A 100 1.06 -24.90 27.49
CA ASP A 100 2.06 -25.99 27.44
C ASP A 100 2.09 -26.74 26.08
N PRO A 101 2.33 -26.02 24.97
CA PRO A 101 2.13 -26.53 23.62
C PRO A 101 3.25 -27.51 23.24
N LYS A 102 2.97 -28.81 23.43
CA LYS A 102 3.92 -29.90 23.13
C LYS A 102 3.83 -30.37 21.67
N PRO A 103 4.97 -30.73 21.03
CA PRO A 103 4.98 -31.28 19.68
C PRO A 103 4.45 -32.72 19.65
N THR A 104 3.12 -32.86 19.60
CA THR A 104 2.40 -34.15 19.60
C THR A 104 1.74 -34.48 18.26
N PHE A 105 1.52 -33.50 17.39
CA PHE A 105 0.74 -33.64 16.15
C PHE A 105 1.65 -33.63 14.91
N GLU A 106 1.71 -34.75 14.17
CA GLU A 106 2.46 -34.81 12.90
C GLU A 106 1.67 -34.15 11.77
N THR A 107 2.33 -33.28 11.00
CA THR A 107 1.74 -32.63 9.84
C THR A 107 2.76 -32.40 8.70
N ASP A 108 2.25 -32.32 7.48
CA ASP A 108 2.93 -31.76 6.29
C ASP A 108 2.54 -30.29 6.03
N ARG A 109 1.63 -29.73 6.85
CA ARG A 109 1.13 -28.36 6.71
C ARG A 109 2.11 -27.33 7.28
N GLY A 110 3.21 -27.14 6.58
CA GLY A 110 4.20 -26.10 6.87
C GLY A 110 5.28 -26.04 5.79
N ASN A 111 6.18 -25.07 5.89
CA ASN A 111 7.25 -24.81 4.92
C ASN A 111 8.40 -25.84 4.95
N PHE A 112 8.10 -27.10 5.22
CA PHE A 112 9.07 -28.17 5.45
C PHE A 112 9.75 -28.63 4.15
N ARG A 113 9.14 -28.36 2.99
CA ARG A 113 9.68 -28.62 1.64
C ARG A 113 10.52 -27.45 1.09
N GLY A 114 10.48 -26.28 1.73
CA GLY A 114 11.16 -25.06 1.29
C GLY A 114 10.42 -24.32 0.16
N ASP A 115 9.09 -24.30 0.21
CA ASP A 115 8.20 -23.63 -0.75
C ASP A 115 8.27 -22.10 -0.66
N TYR A 116 8.60 -21.60 0.53
CA TYR A 116 8.84 -20.20 0.86
C TYR A 116 10.29 -20.00 1.36
N PRO A 117 10.90 -18.82 1.13
CA PRO A 117 12.20 -18.46 1.70
C PRO A 117 12.16 -18.51 3.25
N PRO A 118 13.23 -18.94 3.92
CA PRO A 118 13.17 -19.30 5.34
C PRO A 118 13.28 -18.10 6.30
N VAL A 119 13.68 -16.91 5.85
CA VAL A 119 14.13 -15.82 6.75
C VAL A 119 12.99 -15.31 7.64
N TYR A 120 11.78 -15.14 7.10
CA TYR A 120 10.62 -14.73 7.90
C TYR A 120 10.34 -15.73 9.04
N TYR A 121 10.30 -17.02 8.73
CA TYR A 121 10.02 -18.07 9.73
C TYR A 121 11.16 -18.20 10.75
N ALA A 122 12.41 -18.17 10.31
CA ALA A 122 13.58 -18.24 11.18
C ALA A 122 13.69 -17.05 12.14
N VAL A 123 13.27 -15.85 11.71
CA VAL A 123 13.21 -14.67 12.59
C VAL A 123 12.02 -14.75 13.54
N MET A 124 10.83 -15.13 13.07
CA MET A 124 9.67 -15.26 13.96
C MET A 124 9.84 -16.37 15.00
N HIS A 125 10.60 -17.42 14.69
CA HIS A 125 10.90 -18.51 15.61
C HIS A 125 11.53 -18.02 16.93
N THR A 126 12.24 -16.88 16.96
CA THR A 126 12.82 -16.33 18.20
C THR A 126 11.78 -15.85 19.23
N PHE A 127 10.50 -15.86 18.88
CA PHE A 127 9.37 -15.51 19.76
C PHE A 127 8.48 -16.71 20.10
N VAL A 128 8.88 -17.93 19.71
CA VAL A 128 8.23 -19.17 20.14
C VAL A 128 8.55 -19.43 21.62
N GLY A 129 7.57 -19.96 22.36
CA GLY A 129 7.70 -20.35 23.75
C GLY A 129 6.50 -21.16 24.22
N ASP A 130 6.32 -21.26 25.53
CA ASP A 130 5.37 -22.19 26.18
C ASP A 130 3.90 -21.74 26.15
N ASP A 131 3.54 -20.79 25.27
CA ASP A 131 2.17 -20.28 25.09
C ASP A 131 1.98 -19.77 23.66
N ILE A 132 1.09 -20.42 22.89
CA ILE A 132 0.82 -20.06 21.49
C ILE A 132 0.29 -18.62 21.37
N SER A 133 -0.62 -18.22 22.24
CA SER A 133 -1.28 -16.91 22.21
C SER A 133 -0.30 -15.77 22.50
N LYS A 134 0.55 -15.91 23.53
CA LYS A 134 1.62 -14.95 23.86
C LYS A 134 2.67 -14.87 22.75
N SER A 135 3.07 -16.01 22.17
CA SER A 135 3.98 -16.05 21.02
C SER A 135 3.40 -15.31 19.81
N VAL A 136 2.15 -15.58 19.44
CA VAL A 136 1.46 -14.91 18.31
C VAL A 136 1.34 -13.41 18.53
N LEU A 137 0.91 -12.96 19.71
CA LEU A 137 0.83 -11.54 20.03
C LEU A 137 2.20 -10.85 19.95
N THR A 138 3.26 -11.51 20.43
CA THR A 138 4.63 -10.99 20.38
C THR A 138 5.14 -10.86 18.95
N MET A 139 4.92 -11.88 18.10
CA MET A 139 5.28 -11.86 16.69
C MET A 139 4.52 -10.79 15.91
N ARG A 140 3.20 -10.63 16.16
CA ARG A 140 2.39 -9.56 15.54
C ARG A 140 2.86 -8.17 15.96
N ALA A 141 3.17 -7.96 17.25
CA ALA A 141 3.74 -6.72 17.76
C ALA A 141 5.13 -6.42 17.15
N PHE A 142 5.97 -7.44 16.97
CA PHE A 142 7.25 -7.33 16.29
C PHE A 142 7.08 -6.92 14.82
N ASN A 143 6.12 -7.50 14.09
CA ASN A 143 5.78 -7.09 12.73
C ASN A 143 5.36 -5.60 12.64
N VAL A 144 4.51 -5.13 13.55
CA VAL A 144 4.13 -3.71 13.65
C VAL A 144 5.34 -2.82 13.96
N LEU A 145 6.19 -3.22 14.90
CA LEU A 145 7.42 -2.48 15.25
C LEU A 145 8.38 -2.40 14.05
N THR A 146 8.61 -3.51 13.36
CA THR A 146 9.46 -3.58 12.16
C THR A 146 8.95 -2.64 11.07
N PHE A 147 7.63 -2.62 10.80
CA PHE A 147 7.01 -1.67 9.87
C PHE A 147 7.30 -0.21 10.26
N LEU A 148 7.02 0.17 11.52
CA LEU A 148 7.22 1.54 12.00
C LEU A 148 8.69 1.97 11.93
N VAL A 149 9.62 1.10 12.37
CA VAL A 149 11.06 1.37 12.37
C VAL A 149 11.60 1.54 10.95
N ILE A 150 11.19 0.67 10.02
CA ILE A 150 11.63 0.74 8.61
C ILE A 150 11.09 2.02 7.95
N VAL A 151 9.79 2.32 8.09
CA VAL A 151 9.21 3.56 7.55
C VAL A 151 9.86 4.79 8.17
N ALA A 152 10.13 4.78 9.47
CA ALA A 152 10.77 5.89 10.15
C ALA A 152 12.22 6.10 9.72
N ALA A 153 13.00 5.02 9.56
CA ALA A 153 14.37 5.08 9.04
C ALA A 153 14.39 5.67 7.63
N VAL A 154 13.52 5.21 6.73
CA VAL A 154 13.37 5.75 5.37
C VAL A 154 13.05 7.25 5.44
N MET A 155 12.02 7.64 6.19
CA MET A 155 11.62 9.05 6.31
C MET A 155 12.71 9.94 6.93
N ALA A 156 13.51 9.44 7.88
CA ALA A 156 14.63 10.19 8.45
C ALA A 156 15.74 10.45 7.40
N LEU A 157 16.02 9.45 6.55
CA LEU A 157 17.11 9.46 5.57
C LEU A 157 16.79 10.26 4.29
N VAL A 158 15.55 10.21 3.81
CA VAL A 158 15.16 10.78 2.51
C VAL A 158 14.82 12.29 2.57
N PRO A 159 14.95 13.03 1.44
CA PRO A 159 14.53 14.44 1.34
C PRO A 159 13.02 14.63 1.57
N PRO A 160 12.56 15.84 1.98
CA PRO A 160 11.18 16.10 2.38
C PRO A 160 10.10 15.65 1.39
N MET A 161 10.34 15.80 0.09
CA MET A 161 9.43 15.33 -0.97
C MET A 161 9.15 13.82 -0.85
N LEU A 162 10.18 13.00 -0.61
CA LEU A 162 10.02 11.55 -0.49
C LEU A 162 9.42 11.15 0.86
N ARG A 163 9.59 11.95 1.93
CA ARG A 163 8.92 11.72 3.21
C ARG A 163 7.40 11.76 3.06
N ARG A 164 6.89 12.76 2.32
CA ARG A 164 5.48 12.84 1.91
C ARG A 164 5.08 11.57 1.17
N VAL A 165 5.83 11.21 0.12
CA VAL A 165 5.50 10.04 -0.72
C VAL A 165 5.43 8.77 0.11
N THR A 166 6.42 8.46 0.95
CA THR A 166 6.42 7.29 1.83
C THR A 166 5.22 7.28 2.78
N ALA A 167 4.97 8.39 3.51
CA ALA A 167 3.89 8.43 4.49
C ALA A 167 2.49 8.32 3.83
N TRP A 168 2.27 9.04 2.73
CA TRP A 168 1.00 9.00 2.00
C TRP A 168 0.77 7.65 1.31
N THR A 169 1.83 6.99 0.85
CA THR A 169 1.74 5.64 0.25
C THR A 169 1.09 4.66 1.22
N PHE A 170 1.61 4.57 2.45
CA PHE A 170 1.05 3.66 3.43
C PHE A 170 -0.34 4.09 3.92
N VAL A 171 -0.63 5.39 4.05
CA VAL A 171 -1.99 5.85 4.39
C VAL A 171 -3.03 5.47 3.32
N LEU A 172 -2.71 5.61 2.03
CA LEU A 172 -3.67 5.43 0.94
C LEU A 172 -3.79 3.98 0.41
N ALA A 173 -2.81 3.13 0.68
CA ALA A 173 -2.77 1.75 0.17
C ALA A 173 -2.94 0.67 1.26
N SER A 174 -3.10 1.05 2.53
CA SER A 174 -3.17 0.08 3.64
C SER A 174 -4.57 -0.43 3.97
N VAL A 175 -5.64 0.35 3.79
CA VAL A 175 -6.95 -0.03 4.33
C VAL A 175 -7.78 -0.85 3.35
N PRO A 176 -8.34 -2.02 3.75
CA PRO A 176 -8.13 -2.73 5.02
C PRO A 176 -6.99 -3.76 4.94
N LEU A 177 -6.71 -4.30 3.75
CA LEU A 177 -5.91 -5.51 3.60
C LEU A 177 -4.42 -5.30 3.90
N GLY A 178 -3.86 -4.15 3.52
CA GLY A 178 -2.45 -3.85 3.73
C GLY A 178 -2.07 -3.72 5.21
N ILE A 179 -2.86 -2.98 6.01
CA ILE A 179 -2.60 -2.82 7.45
C ILE A 179 -2.78 -4.15 8.18
N TRP A 180 -3.85 -4.90 7.87
CA TRP A 180 -4.11 -6.20 8.48
C TRP A 180 -3.00 -7.23 8.16
N MET A 181 -2.54 -7.30 6.89
CA MET A 181 -1.40 -8.15 6.53
C MET A 181 -0.10 -7.72 7.22
N ILE A 182 0.18 -6.42 7.32
CA ILE A 182 1.36 -5.90 8.04
C ILE A 182 1.31 -6.26 9.55
N SER A 183 0.13 -6.29 10.17
CA SER A 183 -0.04 -6.54 11.61
C SER A 183 -0.29 -8.01 11.99
N SER A 184 -0.23 -8.93 11.02
CA SER A 184 -0.60 -10.36 11.15
C SER A 184 0.60 -11.32 11.21
N ILE A 185 0.34 -12.62 11.35
CA ILE A 185 1.33 -13.68 11.12
C ILE A 185 1.27 -14.10 9.64
N ASN A 186 1.69 -13.20 8.75
CA ASN A 186 1.77 -13.51 7.33
C ASN A 186 3.02 -12.88 6.68
N PRO A 187 3.87 -13.65 5.97
CA PRO A 187 5.08 -13.12 5.32
C PRO A 187 4.76 -12.05 4.26
N SER A 188 3.52 -11.97 3.77
CA SER A 188 3.07 -10.88 2.89
C SER A 188 3.23 -9.50 3.53
N GLY A 189 3.15 -9.39 4.86
CA GLY A 189 3.42 -8.13 5.58
C GLY A 189 4.81 -7.58 5.29
N TRP A 190 5.86 -8.42 5.39
CA TRP A 190 7.24 -8.03 5.08
C TRP A 190 7.42 -7.66 3.61
N THR A 191 6.80 -8.40 2.70
CA THR A 191 6.79 -8.10 1.26
C THR A 191 6.14 -6.73 0.97
N ILE A 192 5.03 -6.40 1.64
CA ILE A 192 4.35 -5.10 1.49
C ILE A 192 5.26 -3.95 1.98
N VAL A 193 5.87 -4.09 3.16
CA VAL A 193 6.80 -3.07 3.70
C VAL A 193 8.03 -2.90 2.80
N SER A 194 8.62 -4.01 2.34
CA SER A 194 9.74 -4.02 1.38
C SER A 194 9.39 -3.26 0.09
N ALA A 195 8.28 -3.62 -0.56
CA ALA A 195 7.81 -2.98 -1.78
C ALA A 195 7.47 -1.49 -1.60
N GLY A 196 6.99 -1.07 -0.43
CA GLY A 196 6.71 0.35 -0.15
C GLY A 196 7.94 1.21 0.13
N THR A 197 9.07 0.62 0.51
CA THR A 197 10.24 1.38 1.01
C THR A 197 11.52 1.22 0.18
N LEU A 198 11.76 0.05 -0.43
CA LEU A 198 12.99 -0.24 -1.16
C LEU A 198 13.23 0.75 -2.32
N TRP A 199 12.22 0.96 -3.16
CA TRP A 199 12.34 1.86 -4.31
C TRP A 199 12.59 3.31 -3.86
N VAL A 200 12.07 3.72 -2.70
CA VAL A 200 12.29 5.07 -2.14
C VAL A 200 13.76 5.24 -1.73
N CYS A 201 14.34 4.24 -1.06
CA CYS A 201 15.75 4.22 -0.70
C CYS A 201 16.64 4.32 -1.95
N LEU A 202 16.37 3.48 -2.95
CA LEU A 202 17.11 3.47 -4.22
C LEU A 202 16.95 4.78 -5.01
N TYR A 203 15.77 5.39 -5.01
CA TYR A 203 15.49 6.67 -5.69
C TYR A 203 16.24 7.85 -5.06
N ALA A 204 16.41 7.85 -3.73
CA ALA A 204 17.13 8.87 -2.97
C ALA A 204 18.67 8.71 -3.03
N LEU A 205 19.16 7.49 -3.28
CA LEU A 205 20.58 7.15 -3.17
C LEU A 205 21.54 7.93 -4.10
N PRO A 206 21.18 8.34 -5.35
CA PRO A 206 22.03 9.19 -6.18
C PRO A 206 22.37 10.54 -5.55
N ASP A 207 21.44 11.14 -4.80
CA ASP A 207 21.60 12.48 -4.19
C ASP A 207 22.14 12.41 -2.75
N ALA A 208 22.27 11.21 -2.19
CA ALA A 208 22.67 11.01 -0.80
C ALA A 208 24.14 11.38 -0.57
N VAL A 209 24.42 12.14 0.50
CA VAL A 209 25.77 12.60 0.89
C VAL A 209 26.03 12.36 2.37
N GLY A 210 27.31 12.27 2.75
CA GLY A 210 27.74 12.00 4.12
C GLY A 210 27.16 10.70 4.69
N TRP A 211 26.83 10.69 5.98
CA TRP A 211 26.31 9.53 6.71
C TRP A 211 25.01 8.94 6.13
N ARG A 212 24.21 9.74 5.42
CA ARG A 212 22.94 9.27 4.83
C ARG A 212 23.16 8.27 3.70
N ARG A 213 24.28 8.34 2.97
CA ARG A 213 24.57 7.43 1.86
C ARG A 213 24.74 5.97 2.33
N PRO A 214 25.65 5.62 3.25
CA PRO A 214 25.76 4.25 3.75
C PRO A 214 24.48 3.81 4.49
N ALA A 215 23.83 4.70 5.25
CA ALA A 215 22.58 4.36 5.91
C ALA A 215 21.46 4.00 4.92
N LEU A 216 21.29 4.73 3.80
CA LEU A 216 20.35 4.36 2.74
C LEU A 216 20.70 3.05 2.04
N VAL A 217 22.00 2.73 1.87
CA VAL A 217 22.43 1.43 1.34
C VAL A 217 22.05 0.30 2.31
N ILE A 218 22.32 0.47 3.61
CA ILE A 218 21.95 -0.51 4.64
C ILE A 218 20.42 -0.70 4.69
N THR A 219 19.64 0.39 4.67
CA THR A 219 18.17 0.31 4.64
C THR A 219 17.65 -0.34 3.35
N ALA A 220 18.26 -0.07 2.19
CA ALA A 220 17.90 -0.73 0.93
C ALA A 220 18.19 -2.23 0.95
N ILE A 221 19.35 -2.64 1.48
CA ILE A 221 19.70 -4.06 1.63
C ILE A 221 18.76 -4.74 2.61
N LEU A 222 18.53 -4.16 3.79
CA LEU A 222 17.63 -4.71 4.82
C LEU A 222 16.20 -4.88 4.28
N THR A 223 15.65 -3.87 3.61
CA THR A 223 14.29 -3.93 3.03
C THR A 223 14.20 -4.96 1.90
N ALA A 224 15.22 -5.07 1.04
CA ALA A 224 15.27 -6.12 0.02
C ALA A 224 15.36 -7.52 0.64
N THR A 225 16.22 -7.73 1.65
CA THR A 225 16.38 -9.00 2.36
C THR A 225 15.10 -9.42 3.10
N MET A 226 14.37 -8.49 3.70
CA MET A 226 13.04 -8.78 4.29
C MET A 226 12.04 -9.27 3.25
N GLY A 227 11.96 -8.61 2.10
CA GLY A 227 11.07 -9.03 1.01
C GLY A 227 11.46 -10.41 0.46
N VAL A 228 12.65 -10.51 -0.13
CA VAL A 228 13.19 -11.74 -0.74
C VAL A 228 13.26 -12.90 0.26
N GLY A 229 13.49 -12.62 1.55
CA GLY A 229 13.56 -13.60 2.62
C GLY A 229 12.20 -14.01 3.22
N SER A 230 11.10 -13.37 2.84
CA SER A 230 9.75 -13.74 3.30
C SER A 230 8.95 -14.49 2.24
N ARG A 231 9.06 -14.13 0.96
CA ARG A 231 8.32 -14.77 -0.14
C ARG A 231 9.10 -14.78 -1.46
N THR A 232 9.01 -15.88 -2.21
CA THR A 232 9.68 -16.03 -3.52
C THR A 232 9.22 -15.00 -4.54
N ASP A 233 7.92 -14.68 -4.57
CA ASP A 233 7.36 -13.65 -5.46
C ASP A 233 7.84 -12.22 -5.12
N SER A 234 8.27 -11.96 -3.88
CA SER A 234 8.89 -10.68 -3.50
C SER A 234 10.17 -10.37 -4.28
N CYS A 235 10.82 -11.38 -4.88
CA CYS A 235 11.93 -11.15 -5.80
C CYS A 235 11.48 -10.36 -7.03
N LEU A 236 10.27 -10.62 -7.56
CA LEU A 236 9.70 -9.89 -8.69
C LEU A 236 9.38 -8.44 -8.32
N PHE A 237 8.83 -8.21 -7.11
CA PHE A 237 8.57 -6.86 -6.62
C PHE A 237 9.87 -6.09 -6.34
N THR A 238 10.93 -6.78 -5.90
CA THR A 238 12.27 -6.20 -5.74
C THR A 238 12.89 -5.81 -7.09
N LEU A 239 12.82 -6.69 -8.09
CA LEU A 239 13.24 -6.39 -9.47
C LEU A 239 12.44 -5.22 -10.06
N MET A 240 11.12 -5.19 -9.82
CA MET A 240 10.25 -4.08 -10.20
C MET A 240 10.69 -2.76 -9.54
N ALA A 241 10.97 -2.76 -8.23
CA ALA A 241 11.48 -1.58 -7.50
C ALA A 241 12.78 -1.02 -8.12
N VAL A 242 13.73 -1.89 -8.48
CA VAL A 242 14.97 -1.49 -9.17
C VAL A 242 14.66 -0.92 -10.56
N ALA A 243 13.80 -1.59 -11.34
CA ALA A 243 13.43 -1.15 -12.70
C ALA A 243 12.71 0.20 -12.71
N LEU A 244 11.77 0.44 -11.78
CA LEU A 244 11.04 1.71 -11.64
C LEU A 244 12.00 2.88 -11.37
N VAL A 245 12.98 2.69 -10.46
CA VAL A 245 13.98 3.72 -10.16
C VAL A 245 14.87 4.00 -11.36
N PHE A 246 15.28 2.97 -12.10
CA PHE A 246 16.04 3.12 -13.34
C PHE A 246 15.24 3.85 -14.43
N ILE A 247 13.95 3.54 -14.61
CA ILE A 247 13.06 4.23 -15.56
C ILE A 247 12.93 5.71 -15.20
N MET A 248 12.78 6.04 -13.91
CA MET A 248 12.62 7.42 -13.45
C MET A 248 13.90 8.25 -13.57
N ARG A 249 15.05 7.69 -13.15
CA ARG A 249 16.33 8.42 -13.01
C ARG A 249 17.53 7.75 -13.69
N PRO A 250 17.46 7.34 -14.97
CA PRO A 250 18.49 6.49 -15.58
C PRO A 250 19.88 7.15 -15.58
N ARG A 251 19.95 8.44 -15.90
CA ARG A 251 21.23 9.20 -15.93
C ARG A 251 21.86 9.35 -14.55
N ASP A 252 21.06 9.49 -13.50
CA ASP A 252 21.56 9.74 -12.13
C ASP A 252 22.01 8.43 -11.48
N VAL A 253 21.27 7.34 -11.71
CA VAL A 253 21.67 5.99 -11.31
C VAL A 253 22.98 5.58 -12.01
N LEU A 254 23.08 5.75 -13.33
CA LEU A 254 24.29 5.39 -14.09
C LEU A 254 25.54 6.21 -13.70
N ARG A 255 25.35 7.46 -13.23
CA ARG A 255 26.46 8.31 -12.73
C ARG A 255 26.85 8.01 -11.29
N SER A 256 25.91 7.58 -10.45
CA SER A 256 26.18 7.23 -9.06
C SER A 256 26.64 5.78 -8.94
N LYS A 257 27.97 5.58 -8.83
CA LYS A 257 28.58 4.26 -8.61
C LYS A 257 27.92 3.49 -7.46
N THR A 258 27.54 4.19 -6.37
CA THR A 258 26.85 3.58 -5.23
C THR A 258 25.44 3.14 -5.58
N ALA A 259 24.63 3.99 -6.25
CA ALA A 259 23.26 3.62 -6.61
C ALA A 259 23.23 2.48 -7.65
N LEU A 260 24.13 2.52 -8.64
CA LEU A 260 24.30 1.45 -9.62
C LEU A 260 24.73 0.14 -8.95
N ALA A 261 25.75 0.16 -8.08
CA ALA A 261 26.22 -1.05 -7.40
C ALA A 261 25.15 -1.64 -6.48
N THR A 262 24.49 -0.83 -5.63
CA THR A 262 23.44 -1.31 -4.73
C THR A 262 22.22 -1.85 -5.51
N GLY A 263 21.77 -1.13 -6.55
CA GLY A 263 20.67 -1.59 -7.41
C GLY A 263 21.00 -2.89 -8.15
N SER A 264 22.20 -3.01 -8.72
CA SER A 264 22.65 -4.22 -9.40
C SER A 264 22.83 -5.40 -8.46
N VAL A 265 23.42 -5.22 -7.27
CA VAL A 265 23.58 -6.31 -6.28
C VAL A 265 22.22 -6.80 -5.80
N ILE A 266 21.31 -5.90 -5.45
CA ILE A 266 19.93 -6.27 -5.03
C ILE A 266 19.19 -6.96 -6.17
N GLY A 267 19.28 -6.44 -7.40
CA GLY A 267 18.64 -7.03 -8.57
C GLY A 267 19.17 -8.42 -8.91
N VAL A 268 20.50 -8.59 -8.99
CA VAL A 268 21.14 -9.89 -9.28
C VAL A 268 20.87 -10.91 -8.16
N ALA A 269 20.96 -10.52 -6.89
CA ALA A 269 20.64 -11.41 -5.78
C ALA A 269 19.16 -11.85 -5.82
N SER A 270 18.23 -10.93 -6.09
CA SER A 270 16.80 -11.25 -6.21
C SER A 270 16.50 -12.14 -7.40
N LEU A 271 17.15 -11.91 -8.55
CA LEU A 271 17.02 -12.77 -9.72
C LEU A 271 17.59 -14.17 -9.45
N PHE A 272 18.75 -14.26 -8.78
CA PHE A 272 19.35 -15.54 -8.40
C PHE A 272 18.43 -16.32 -7.44
N VAL A 273 17.90 -15.68 -6.40
CA VAL A 273 16.94 -16.33 -5.48
C VAL A 273 15.68 -16.73 -6.23
N PHE A 274 15.13 -15.89 -7.12
CA PHE A 274 13.95 -16.22 -7.91
C PHE A 274 14.14 -17.45 -8.82
N LEU A 275 15.31 -17.59 -9.45
CA LEU A 275 15.63 -18.68 -10.37
C LEU A 275 16.07 -19.97 -9.66
N THR A 276 16.56 -19.89 -8.43
CA THR A 276 17.02 -21.05 -7.64
C THR A 276 16.00 -21.52 -6.61
N ALA A 277 15.07 -20.66 -6.20
CA ALA A 277 13.91 -21.06 -5.42
C ALA A 277 13.05 -22.03 -6.24
N LYS A 278 12.56 -23.07 -5.57
CA LYS A 278 11.58 -24.00 -6.14
C LYS A 278 10.25 -23.24 -6.27
N GLN A 279 10.01 -22.65 -7.44
CA GLN A 279 8.90 -21.73 -7.68
C GLN A 279 7.52 -22.39 -7.51
N SER A 280 6.92 -22.15 -6.34
CA SER A 280 5.56 -21.58 -6.20
C SER A 280 4.40 -22.25 -6.96
N ALA A 281 4.17 -23.53 -6.71
CA ALA A 281 2.85 -24.16 -6.89
C ALA A 281 2.21 -24.62 -5.55
N ALA A 282 2.96 -24.60 -4.45
CA ALA A 282 2.54 -25.10 -3.13
C ALA A 282 1.36 -24.36 -2.47
N ALA A 283 0.95 -23.19 -3.00
CA ALA A 283 -0.23 -22.47 -2.55
C ALA A 283 -1.56 -23.03 -3.09
N VAL A 284 -1.53 -24.05 -3.96
CA VAL A 284 -2.73 -24.58 -4.65
C VAL A 284 -3.24 -25.86 -3.99
N ASP A 285 -2.35 -26.84 -3.78
CA ASP A 285 -2.71 -28.12 -3.13
C ASP A 285 -3.18 -27.93 -1.67
N ALA A 286 -2.68 -26.91 -0.97
CA ALA A 286 -2.84 -26.77 0.47
C ALA A 286 -4.23 -26.29 0.94
N PHE A 287 -5.15 -25.90 0.06
CA PHE A 287 -6.43 -25.26 0.45
C PHE A 287 -7.69 -25.98 -0.03
N GLY A 288 -7.55 -27.19 -0.58
CA GLY A 288 -8.68 -27.84 -1.26
C GLY A 288 -9.25 -26.95 -2.37
N ALA A 289 -8.40 -26.11 -2.98
CA ALA A 289 -8.80 -25.18 -4.01
C ALA A 289 -9.37 -25.99 -5.17
N GLN A 290 -10.69 -25.91 -5.34
CA GLN A 290 -11.39 -26.63 -6.39
C GLN A 290 -10.83 -26.14 -7.72
N MET A 291 -10.07 -26.99 -8.42
CA MET A 291 -9.56 -26.67 -9.75
C MET A 291 -10.73 -26.29 -10.66
N ALA A 292 -10.47 -25.40 -11.62
CA ALA A 292 -11.45 -25.10 -12.64
C ALA A 292 -11.87 -26.43 -13.34
N PRO A 293 -13.17 -26.62 -13.65
CA PRO A 293 -13.67 -27.80 -14.35
C PRO A 293 -12.75 -28.25 -15.50
N SER A 294 -12.43 -29.54 -15.55
CA SER A 294 -11.37 -30.09 -16.43
C SER A 294 -11.70 -30.05 -17.92
N ASP A 295 -12.95 -29.73 -18.25
CA ASP A 295 -13.49 -29.48 -19.59
C ASP A 295 -13.32 -28.01 -20.04
N LEU A 296 -12.95 -27.08 -19.16
CA LEU A 296 -12.66 -25.70 -19.53
C LEU A 296 -11.36 -25.61 -20.35
N SER A 297 -11.52 -25.36 -21.66
CA SER A 297 -10.40 -24.99 -22.52
C SER A 297 -9.63 -23.78 -21.98
N SER A 298 -8.31 -23.76 -22.16
CA SER A 298 -7.45 -22.67 -21.66
C SER A 298 -7.86 -21.26 -22.14
N PRO A 299 -8.37 -21.06 -23.37
CA PRO A 299 -8.93 -19.76 -23.79
C PRO A 299 -10.18 -19.35 -22.99
N ALA A 300 -11.08 -20.31 -22.68
CA ALA A 300 -12.27 -20.04 -21.86
C ALA A 300 -11.91 -19.73 -20.40
N LEU A 301 -10.93 -20.45 -19.84
CA LEU A 301 -10.38 -20.19 -18.51
C LEU A 301 -9.76 -18.77 -18.44
N LEU A 302 -8.93 -18.40 -19.42
CA LEU A 302 -8.33 -17.08 -19.49
C LEU A 302 -9.39 -15.98 -19.65
N TRP A 303 -10.40 -16.19 -20.50
CA TRP A 303 -11.49 -15.25 -20.69
C TRP A 303 -12.30 -15.00 -19.41
N ASN A 304 -12.67 -16.07 -18.70
CA ASN A 304 -13.36 -15.97 -17.41
C ASN A 304 -12.50 -15.21 -16.37
N ASN A 305 -11.21 -15.55 -16.27
CA ASN A 305 -10.29 -14.89 -15.35
C ASN A 305 -10.05 -13.40 -15.70
N VAL A 306 -10.07 -13.03 -16.99
CA VAL A 306 -10.02 -11.61 -17.40
C VAL A 306 -11.28 -10.87 -16.97
N GLN A 307 -12.47 -11.48 -17.09
CA GLN A 307 -13.74 -10.86 -16.65
C GLN A 307 -13.81 -10.68 -15.13
N ASN A 308 -13.33 -11.66 -14.36
CA ASN A 308 -13.36 -11.63 -12.89
C ASN A 308 -12.17 -10.90 -12.24
N LEU A 309 -11.19 -10.45 -13.03
CA LEU A 309 -10.01 -9.73 -12.56
C LEU A 309 -10.30 -8.49 -11.67
N PRO A 310 -11.35 -7.68 -11.92
CA PRO A 310 -11.70 -6.57 -11.04
C PRO A 310 -11.96 -6.96 -9.58
N VAL A 311 -12.44 -8.19 -9.33
CA VAL A 311 -12.72 -8.71 -7.97
C VAL A 311 -11.42 -8.84 -7.16
N MET A 312 -10.31 -9.21 -7.81
CA MET A 312 -8.98 -9.25 -7.19
C MET A 312 -8.44 -7.85 -6.89
N TRP A 313 -8.74 -6.87 -7.74
CA TRP A 313 -8.36 -5.48 -7.50
C TRP A 313 -9.14 -4.87 -6.35
N THR A 314 -10.48 -4.92 -6.39
CA THR A 314 -11.34 -4.35 -5.33
C THR A 314 -11.07 -4.98 -3.97
N GLY A 315 -10.67 -6.25 -3.93
CA GLY A 315 -10.26 -6.92 -2.70
C GLY A 315 -9.13 -6.26 -1.90
N VAL A 316 -8.21 -5.53 -2.56
CA VAL A 316 -7.17 -4.75 -1.87
C VAL A 316 -7.77 -3.66 -0.97
N TRP A 317 -8.87 -3.05 -1.42
CA TRP A 317 -9.58 -1.97 -0.74
C TRP A 317 -10.81 -2.45 0.05
N GLY A 318 -11.01 -3.76 0.20
CA GLY A 318 -12.09 -4.35 1.01
C GLY A 318 -13.31 -4.83 0.25
N GLY A 319 -13.22 -4.98 -1.08
CA GLY A 319 -14.24 -5.66 -1.90
C GLY A 319 -14.18 -7.19 -1.85
N TRP A 320 -13.41 -7.77 -0.93
CA TRP A 320 -13.20 -9.21 -0.75
C TRP A 320 -13.22 -9.54 0.76
N PRO A 321 -13.80 -10.67 1.20
CA PRO A 321 -13.85 -11.05 2.62
C PRO A 321 -12.46 -11.24 3.25
N LEU A 322 -12.25 -10.73 4.47
CA LEU A 322 -11.05 -11.06 5.24
C LEU A 322 -11.14 -12.49 5.82
N GLY A 323 -10.15 -12.84 6.63
CA GLY A 323 -10.06 -14.14 7.31
C GLY A 323 -9.88 -15.30 6.34
N TRP A 324 -10.64 -16.36 6.57
CA TRP A 324 -10.71 -17.57 5.73
C TRP A 324 -11.72 -17.41 4.61
N VAL A 325 -11.73 -16.23 3.98
CA VAL A 325 -12.76 -15.77 3.02
C VAL A 325 -14.17 -15.75 3.64
N ASP A 326 -14.23 -15.58 4.96
CA ASP A 326 -15.42 -15.74 5.80
C ASP A 326 -15.80 -14.47 6.57
N THR A 327 -15.06 -13.38 6.35
CA THR A 327 -15.26 -12.08 7.00
C THR A 327 -15.67 -11.02 5.97
N PRO A 328 -16.89 -11.08 5.39
CA PRO A 328 -17.34 -10.12 4.39
C PRO A 328 -17.40 -8.71 4.97
N LEU A 329 -16.75 -7.75 4.29
CA LEU A 329 -16.68 -6.37 4.77
C LEU A 329 -17.87 -5.53 4.26
N PRO A 330 -18.40 -4.59 5.07
CA PRO A 330 -19.43 -3.65 4.62
C PRO A 330 -18.98 -2.84 3.38
N PRO A 331 -19.84 -2.60 2.37
CA PRO A 331 -19.46 -1.89 1.13
C PRO A 331 -18.87 -0.49 1.32
N VAL A 332 -19.16 0.17 2.45
CA VAL A 332 -18.54 1.45 2.84
C VAL A 332 -17.00 1.36 2.96
N VAL A 333 -16.45 0.19 3.27
CA VAL A 333 -15.00 -0.04 3.30
C VAL A 333 -14.41 0.10 1.90
N LEU A 334 -14.96 -0.64 0.92
CA LEU A 334 -14.53 -0.56 -0.48
C LEU A 334 -14.62 0.86 -1.02
N VAL A 335 -15.76 1.53 -0.82
CA VAL A 335 -15.99 2.89 -1.33
C VAL A 335 -15.07 3.91 -0.64
N GLY A 336 -14.96 3.85 0.68
CA GLY A 336 -14.15 4.77 1.49
C GLY A 336 -12.64 4.63 1.25
N SER A 337 -12.17 3.43 0.89
CA SER A 337 -10.77 3.16 0.55
C SER A 337 -10.43 3.42 -0.92
N LEU A 338 -11.26 2.97 -1.86
CA LEU A 338 -10.96 3.05 -3.29
C LEU A 338 -11.10 4.47 -3.86
N LEU A 339 -12.11 5.25 -3.44
CA LEU A 339 -12.34 6.58 -4.03
C LEU A 339 -11.21 7.59 -3.77
N PRO A 340 -10.64 7.73 -2.55
CA PRO A 340 -9.47 8.58 -2.33
C PRO A 340 -8.26 8.17 -3.17
N TRP A 341 -8.03 6.86 -3.33
CA TRP A 341 -6.95 6.31 -4.13
C TRP A 341 -7.14 6.61 -5.62
N ALA A 342 -8.35 6.38 -6.15
CA ALA A 342 -8.69 6.65 -7.54
C ALA A 342 -8.58 8.15 -7.86
N ALA A 343 -9.03 9.04 -6.98
CA ALA A 343 -8.90 10.48 -7.15
C ALA A 343 -7.42 10.91 -7.30
N LEU A 344 -6.53 10.34 -6.49
CA LEU A 344 -5.09 10.56 -6.61
C LEU A 344 -4.53 10.04 -7.95
N LEU A 345 -4.97 8.85 -8.40
CA LEU A 345 -4.56 8.30 -9.69
C LEU A 345 -4.89 9.26 -10.84
N PHE A 346 -6.10 9.83 -10.89
CA PHE A 346 -6.46 10.84 -11.90
C PHE A 346 -5.60 12.11 -11.83
N VAL A 347 -5.27 12.60 -10.62
CA VAL A 347 -4.34 13.73 -10.43
C VAL A 347 -2.95 13.39 -10.98
N ALA A 348 -2.46 12.17 -10.77
CA ALA A 348 -1.18 11.71 -11.29
C ALA A 348 -1.19 11.57 -12.81
N LEU A 349 -2.25 11.00 -13.41
CA LEU A 349 -2.40 10.87 -14.86
C LEU A 349 -2.37 12.24 -15.59
N ARG A 350 -3.00 13.27 -15.01
CA ARG A 350 -2.96 14.64 -15.57
C ARG A 350 -1.58 15.30 -15.46
N ASN A 351 -0.91 15.12 -14.32
CA ASN A 351 0.26 15.92 -13.96
C ASN A 351 1.60 15.21 -14.12
N GLY A 352 1.63 13.89 -14.32
CA GLY A 352 2.88 13.13 -14.33
C GLY A 352 3.77 13.39 -15.55
N SER A 353 5.03 12.97 -15.41
CA SER A 353 6.00 12.97 -16.51
C SER A 353 5.86 11.71 -17.37
N ARG A 354 6.39 11.72 -18.60
CA ARG A 354 6.40 10.51 -19.48
C ARG A 354 7.00 9.28 -18.79
N ARG A 355 8.10 9.45 -18.02
CA ARG A 355 8.74 8.36 -17.25
C ARG A 355 7.84 7.82 -16.15
N GLN A 356 7.16 8.71 -15.43
CA GLN A 356 6.19 8.35 -14.39
C GLN A 356 5.00 7.60 -14.99
N MET A 357 4.51 8.03 -16.16
CA MET A 357 3.48 7.32 -16.90
C MET A 357 3.95 5.93 -17.35
N THR A 358 5.17 5.77 -17.85
CA THR A 358 5.75 4.45 -18.18
C THR A 358 5.87 3.56 -16.94
N ALA A 359 6.33 4.10 -15.81
CA ALA A 359 6.44 3.38 -14.54
C ALA A 359 5.06 2.94 -14.00
N MET A 360 4.06 3.83 -14.05
CA MET A 360 2.67 3.52 -13.67
C MET A 360 2.04 2.50 -14.63
N ALA A 361 2.28 2.60 -15.94
CA ALA A 361 1.77 1.66 -16.93
C ALA A 361 2.38 0.25 -16.75
N LEU A 362 3.67 0.15 -16.40
CA LEU A 362 4.33 -1.12 -16.08
C LEU A 362 3.70 -1.78 -14.84
N LEU A 363 3.40 -1.00 -13.80
CA LEU A 363 2.72 -1.49 -12.60
C LEU A 363 1.26 -1.87 -12.86
N ALA A 364 0.54 -1.10 -13.67
CA ALA A 364 -0.83 -1.43 -14.09
C ALA A 364 -0.85 -2.71 -14.95
N ALA A 365 0.13 -2.88 -15.85
CA ALA A 365 0.30 -4.12 -16.59
C ALA A 365 0.60 -5.30 -15.65
N ALA A 366 1.42 -5.11 -14.62
CA ALA A 366 1.68 -6.15 -13.60
C ALA A 366 0.42 -6.51 -12.79
N LEU A 367 -0.44 -5.55 -12.44
CA LEU A 367 -1.76 -5.81 -11.82
C LEU A 367 -2.71 -6.65 -12.70
N VAL A 368 -2.44 -6.76 -14.01
CA VAL A 368 -3.15 -7.63 -14.95
C VAL A 368 -2.41 -8.96 -15.12
N THR A 369 -1.16 -8.93 -15.55
CA THR A 369 -0.44 -10.12 -16.00
C THR A 369 -0.05 -11.06 -14.87
N TYR A 370 0.30 -10.53 -13.69
CA TYR A 370 0.73 -11.35 -12.56
C TYR A 370 -0.39 -12.24 -11.98
N PRO A 371 -1.57 -11.73 -11.59
CA PRO A 371 -2.65 -12.59 -11.11
C PRO A 371 -3.13 -13.57 -12.20
N LEU A 372 -3.29 -13.11 -13.45
CA LEU A 372 -3.69 -13.98 -14.57
C LEU A 372 -2.68 -15.11 -14.82
N PHE A 373 -1.38 -14.83 -14.73
CA PHE A 373 -0.33 -15.85 -14.84
C PHE A 373 -0.46 -16.89 -13.73
N LEU A 374 -0.63 -16.47 -12.47
CA LEU A 374 -0.79 -17.40 -11.34
C LEU A 374 -2.01 -18.31 -11.53
N VAL A 375 -3.21 -17.75 -11.69
CA VAL A 375 -4.43 -18.57 -11.79
C VAL A 375 -4.43 -19.48 -13.02
N THR A 376 -3.93 -19.00 -14.17
CA THR A 376 -3.90 -19.80 -15.41
C THR A 376 -2.86 -20.91 -15.34
N ARG A 377 -1.68 -20.68 -14.74
CA ARG A 377 -0.65 -21.73 -14.57
C ARG A 377 -1.07 -22.80 -13.56
N SER A 378 -1.94 -22.45 -12.62
CA SER A 378 -2.49 -23.34 -11.60
C SER A 378 -3.84 -23.98 -11.96
N HIS A 379 -4.39 -23.70 -13.15
CA HIS A 379 -5.72 -24.17 -13.58
C HIS A 379 -6.87 -23.76 -12.62
N LEU A 380 -6.79 -22.55 -12.08
CA LEU A 380 -7.73 -21.97 -11.12
C LEU A 380 -8.57 -20.85 -11.75
N LEU A 381 -9.78 -20.66 -11.21
CA LEU A 381 -10.56 -19.45 -11.41
C LEU A 381 -10.19 -18.40 -10.36
N ILE A 382 -10.33 -17.12 -10.71
CA ILE A 382 -10.35 -16.04 -9.72
C ILE A 382 -11.50 -16.29 -8.74
N GLY A 383 -11.16 -16.36 -7.45
CA GLY A 383 -12.01 -16.94 -6.40
C GLY A 383 -11.31 -18.09 -5.66
N GLN A 384 -10.44 -18.82 -6.34
CA GLN A 384 -9.88 -20.09 -5.87
C GLN A 384 -8.35 -19.96 -5.67
N GLY A 385 -7.86 -20.27 -4.47
CA GLY A 385 -6.43 -20.35 -4.12
C GLY A 385 -5.65 -19.01 -4.11
N VAL A 386 -5.75 -18.21 -5.16
CA VAL A 386 -5.06 -16.92 -5.29
C VAL A 386 -5.96 -15.79 -4.76
N GLN A 387 -5.47 -15.03 -3.79
CA GLN A 387 -6.22 -13.98 -3.11
C GLN A 387 -5.68 -12.56 -3.39
N PRO A 388 -6.45 -11.48 -3.11
CA PRO A 388 -6.01 -10.10 -3.32
C PRO A 388 -4.69 -9.70 -2.63
N ARG A 389 -4.27 -10.39 -1.56
CA ARG A 389 -3.02 -10.10 -0.81
C ARG A 389 -1.77 -10.08 -1.69
N TYR A 390 -1.76 -10.88 -2.75
CA TYR A 390 -0.66 -10.98 -3.71
C TYR A 390 -0.48 -9.69 -4.55
N LEU A 391 -1.50 -8.83 -4.64
CA LEU A 391 -1.47 -7.59 -5.42
C LEU A 391 -1.08 -6.35 -4.60
N VAL A 392 -1.21 -6.41 -3.27
CA VAL A 392 -0.94 -5.26 -2.38
C VAL A 392 0.47 -4.66 -2.57
N PRO A 393 1.56 -5.45 -2.74
CA PRO A 393 2.89 -4.90 -3.02
C PRO A 393 2.95 -4.04 -4.30
N ILE A 394 2.22 -4.45 -5.34
CA ILE A 394 2.13 -3.71 -6.62
C ILE A 394 1.29 -2.44 -6.43
N VAL A 395 0.16 -2.52 -5.72
CA VAL A 395 -0.68 -1.34 -5.40
C VAL A 395 0.09 -0.32 -4.56
N VAL A 396 0.88 -0.76 -3.57
CA VAL A 396 1.74 0.10 -2.75
C VAL A 396 2.80 0.80 -3.61
N MET A 397 3.51 0.09 -4.49
CA MET A 397 4.43 0.72 -5.44
C MET A 397 3.74 1.70 -6.39
N LEU A 398 2.55 1.35 -6.91
CA LEU A 398 1.76 2.20 -7.80
C LEU A 398 1.33 3.48 -7.10
N THR A 399 0.85 3.38 -5.86
CA THR A 399 0.49 4.53 -5.01
C THR A 399 1.69 5.45 -4.82
N GLY A 400 2.86 4.89 -4.50
CA GLY A 400 4.12 5.64 -4.42
C GLY A 400 4.49 6.37 -5.72
N MET A 401 4.31 5.71 -6.87
CA MET A 401 4.54 6.31 -8.19
C MET A 401 3.52 7.40 -8.53
N THR A 402 2.25 7.28 -8.13
CA THR A 402 1.25 8.36 -8.33
C THR A 402 1.63 9.63 -7.54
N LEU A 403 2.20 9.48 -6.35
CA LEU A 403 2.60 10.60 -5.46
C LEU A 403 3.89 11.31 -5.90
N LEU A 404 4.69 10.69 -6.76
CA LEU A 404 6.00 11.16 -7.20
C LEU A 404 5.93 12.23 -8.32
N VAL A 405 4.84 13.02 -8.37
CA VAL A 405 4.59 14.02 -9.42
C VAL A 405 5.72 15.04 -9.50
N THR A 406 6.36 15.13 -10.66
CA THR A 406 7.58 15.93 -10.87
C THR A 406 7.35 17.32 -11.48
N LYS A 407 6.13 17.68 -11.89
CA LYS A 407 5.83 19.03 -12.40
C LYS A 407 5.69 20.04 -11.25
N ALA A 408 6.31 21.20 -11.41
CA ALA A 408 6.11 22.35 -10.52
C ALA A 408 4.65 22.84 -10.60
N GLY A 409 4.11 23.34 -9.49
CA GLY A 409 2.67 23.61 -9.35
C GLY A 409 1.82 22.34 -9.15
N SER A 410 2.41 21.26 -8.61
CA SER A 410 1.70 20.03 -8.30
C SER A 410 0.55 20.25 -7.32
N TYR A 411 -0.56 19.55 -7.56
CA TYR A 411 -1.80 19.61 -6.79
C TYR A 411 -1.57 19.49 -5.27
N VAL A 412 -2.01 20.50 -4.54
CA VAL A 412 -2.12 20.51 -3.07
C VAL A 412 -3.59 20.32 -2.73
N PRO A 413 -3.99 19.28 -1.98
CA PRO A 413 -5.37 19.14 -1.57
C PRO A 413 -5.75 20.24 -0.57
N SER A 414 -6.91 20.84 -0.77
CA SER A 414 -7.52 21.76 0.19
C SER A 414 -7.81 21.06 1.53
N ARG A 415 -7.94 21.83 2.62
CA ARG A 415 -8.28 21.28 3.94
C ARG A 415 -9.60 20.49 3.94
N GLY A 416 -10.57 20.89 3.11
CA GLY A 416 -11.82 20.16 2.91
C GLY A 416 -11.63 18.80 2.22
N GLN A 417 -10.74 18.73 1.21
CA GLN A 417 -10.38 17.45 0.57
C GLN A 417 -9.60 16.54 1.52
N ILE A 418 -8.68 17.09 2.33
CA ILE A 418 -7.99 16.32 3.38
C ILE A 418 -9.00 15.78 4.41
N ALA A 419 -9.95 16.61 4.87
CA ALA A 419 -10.99 16.18 5.79
C ALA A 419 -11.87 15.07 5.19
N LEU A 420 -12.29 15.20 3.92
CA LEU A 420 -13.07 14.18 3.21
C LEU A 420 -12.30 12.85 3.11
N VAL A 421 -11.02 12.88 2.72
CA VAL A 421 -10.18 11.67 2.67
C VAL A 421 -9.97 11.06 4.07
N THR A 422 -9.81 11.90 5.09
CA THR A 422 -9.70 11.46 6.49
C THR A 422 -10.97 10.75 6.97
N VAL A 423 -12.14 11.31 6.66
CA VAL A 423 -13.43 10.69 7.00
C VAL A 423 -13.64 9.40 6.21
N ALA A 424 -13.35 9.38 4.91
CA ALA A 424 -13.53 8.21 4.05
C ALA A 424 -12.64 7.02 4.49
N LEU A 425 -11.34 7.26 4.67
CA LEU A 425 -10.39 6.22 5.12
C LEU A 425 -10.58 5.87 6.59
N GLY A 426 -10.91 6.84 7.44
CA GLY A 426 -11.19 6.63 8.86
C GLY A 426 -12.42 5.75 9.06
N ALA A 427 -13.51 6.02 8.33
CA ALA A 427 -14.70 5.17 8.30
C ALA A 427 -14.38 3.78 7.74
N ALA A 428 -13.70 3.68 6.59
CA ALA A 428 -13.33 2.39 6.00
C ALA A 428 -12.50 1.53 6.96
N ASN A 429 -11.49 2.10 7.62
CA ASN A 429 -10.71 1.40 8.65
C ASN A 429 -11.58 1.00 9.84
N SER A 430 -12.43 1.90 10.35
CA SER A 430 -13.24 1.64 11.53
C SER A 430 -14.28 0.54 11.30
N PHE A 431 -15.00 0.55 10.17
CA PHE A 431 -15.95 -0.50 9.80
C PHE A 431 -15.24 -1.83 9.53
N ALA A 432 -14.07 -1.83 8.90
CA ALA A 432 -13.32 -3.05 8.63
C ALA A 432 -12.76 -3.68 9.91
N LEU A 433 -12.16 -2.87 10.80
CA LEU A 433 -11.64 -3.30 12.09
C LEU A 433 -12.77 -3.79 13.01
N HIS A 434 -13.93 -3.12 13.01
CA HIS A 434 -15.13 -3.55 13.73
C HIS A 434 -15.58 -4.94 13.30
N THR A 435 -15.72 -5.14 11.99
CA THR A 435 -16.16 -6.40 11.39
C THR A 435 -15.16 -7.52 11.68
N ALA A 436 -13.87 -7.23 11.58
CA ALA A 436 -12.80 -8.18 11.89
C ALA A 436 -12.81 -8.60 13.38
N ILE A 437 -12.93 -7.66 14.33
CA ILE A 437 -13.04 -7.99 15.75
C ILE A 437 -14.31 -8.81 16.01
N ARG A 438 -15.48 -8.33 15.56
CA ARG A 438 -16.76 -9.01 15.76
C ARG A 438 -16.73 -10.47 15.30
N ARG A 439 -16.22 -10.71 14.09
CA ARG A 439 -16.13 -12.04 13.46
C ARG A 439 -15.64 -13.12 14.42
N TYR A 440 -14.66 -12.81 15.27
CA TYR A 440 -14.06 -13.76 16.20
C TYR A 440 -14.56 -13.60 17.64
N VAL A 441 -15.11 -12.44 18.03
CA VAL A 441 -15.60 -12.18 19.39
C VAL A 441 -17.01 -12.75 19.64
N THR A 442 -17.89 -12.69 18.64
CA THR A 442 -19.31 -13.12 18.75
C THR A 442 -19.86 -13.81 17.51
N GLY A 443 -19.03 -14.08 16.49
CA GLY A 443 -19.56 -14.42 15.16
C GLY A 443 -20.23 -13.23 14.44
N LEU A 444 -20.64 -13.45 13.18
CA LEU A 444 -21.34 -12.45 12.35
C LEU A 444 -22.87 -12.55 12.37
N ASP A 445 -23.43 -13.50 13.11
CA ASP A 445 -24.85 -13.63 13.41
C ASP A 445 -25.33 -12.61 14.45
N VAL A 446 -24.43 -12.11 15.32
CA VAL A 446 -24.73 -11.05 16.30
C VAL A 446 -24.64 -9.64 15.68
N VAL A 447 -25.75 -8.90 15.70
CA VAL A 447 -25.88 -7.54 15.14
C VAL A 447 -26.07 -6.48 16.24
N SER A 448 -25.03 -6.14 17.01
CA SER A 448 -25.18 -5.34 18.25
C SER A 448 -24.64 -3.89 18.25
N ILE A 449 -23.92 -3.47 17.20
CA ILE A 449 -22.87 -2.39 17.18
C ILE A 449 -21.82 -2.42 18.31
N ASP A 450 -22.19 -2.59 19.58
CA ASP A 450 -21.27 -2.91 20.67
C ASP A 450 -20.50 -4.22 20.39
N LEU A 451 -19.24 -4.29 20.84
CA LEU A 451 -18.37 -5.46 20.73
C LEU A 451 -18.15 -6.15 22.09
N ASP A 452 -18.59 -5.54 23.19
CA ASP A 452 -18.59 -6.13 24.53
C ASP A 452 -19.94 -6.82 24.86
N ALA A 453 -21.02 -6.43 24.18
CA ALA A 453 -22.32 -7.10 24.25
C ALA A 453 -22.26 -8.50 23.64
N GLY A 454 -22.57 -9.53 24.44
CA GLY A 454 -22.56 -10.92 23.99
C GLY A 454 -21.16 -11.49 23.70
N ARG A 455 -20.10 -10.88 24.25
CA ARG A 455 -18.70 -11.31 24.06
C ARG A 455 -18.51 -12.78 24.49
N GLU A 456 -18.22 -13.64 23.52
CA GLU A 456 -17.92 -15.06 23.73
C GLU A 456 -16.40 -15.24 23.90
N TRP A 457 -15.63 -14.79 22.90
CA TRP A 457 -14.17 -14.87 22.92
C TRP A 457 -13.51 -13.50 23.04
N TRP A 458 -12.41 -13.42 23.78
CA TRP A 458 -11.43 -12.34 23.69
C TRP A 458 -10.09 -12.76 24.28
N TRP A 459 -9.04 -11.99 23.98
CA TRP A 459 -7.74 -12.12 24.65
C TRP A 459 -7.85 -11.92 26.16
N ASN A 460 -7.04 -12.66 26.94
CA ASN A 460 -6.88 -12.45 28.37
C ASN A 460 -6.03 -11.18 28.65
N LEU A 461 -6.63 -10.01 28.38
CA LEU A 461 -6.03 -8.69 28.50
C LEU A 461 -7.01 -7.71 29.20
N PRO A 462 -6.50 -6.71 29.95
CA PRO A 462 -7.33 -5.72 30.66
C PRO A 462 -7.96 -4.66 29.74
N ILE A 463 -7.88 -4.82 28.42
CA ILE A 463 -8.46 -3.92 27.41
C ILE A 463 -9.56 -4.67 26.67
N THR A 464 -10.74 -4.06 26.54
CA THR A 464 -11.91 -4.73 25.93
C THR A 464 -11.89 -4.63 24.39
N PRO A 465 -12.57 -5.53 23.65
CA PRO A 465 -12.69 -5.44 22.20
C PRO A 465 -13.27 -4.09 21.73
N MET A 466 -14.24 -3.54 22.46
CA MET A 466 -14.79 -2.20 22.18
C MET A 466 -13.74 -1.11 22.36
N ALA A 467 -12.93 -1.16 23.43
CA ALA A 467 -11.85 -0.20 23.67
C ALA A 467 -10.76 -0.27 22.58
N VAL A 468 -10.39 -1.47 22.13
CA VAL A 468 -9.42 -1.68 21.04
C VAL A 468 -9.96 -1.12 19.72
N TRP A 469 -11.22 -1.38 19.39
CA TRP A 469 -11.86 -0.82 18.19
C TRP A 469 -11.87 0.71 18.19
N MET A 470 -12.29 1.33 19.31
CA MET A 470 -12.33 2.80 19.44
C MET A 470 -10.92 3.40 19.33
N ALA A 471 -9.94 2.86 20.07
CA ALA A 471 -8.56 3.35 20.05
C ALA A 471 -7.93 3.21 18.66
N GLY A 472 -8.07 2.04 18.02
CA GLY A 472 -7.56 1.79 16.67
C GLY A 472 -8.20 2.69 15.61
N SER A 473 -9.53 2.90 15.69
CA SER A 473 -10.27 3.76 14.77
C SER A 473 -9.86 5.23 14.89
N LEU A 474 -9.82 5.77 16.11
CA LEU A 474 -9.45 7.16 16.37
C LEU A 474 -7.97 7.41 16.05
N ALA A 475 -7.08 6.50 16.42
CA ALA A 475 -5.66 6.62 16.12
C ALA A 475 -5.40 6.57 14.61
N PHE A 476 -6.07 5.69 13.87
CA PHE A 476 -5.96 5.64 12.41
C PHE A 476 -6.44 6.94 11.75
N ALA A 477 -7.63 7.43 12.11
CA ALA A 477 -8.15 8.69 11.57
C ALA A 477 -7.21 9.88 11.88
N ALA A 478 -6.63 9.92 13.08
CA ALA A 478 -5.62 10.90 13.46
C ALA A 478 -4.32 10.76 12.64
N VAL A 479 -3.85 9.55 12.34
CA VAL A 479 -2.71 9.32 11.43
C VAL A 479 -3.00 9.86 10.04
N VAL A 480 -4.16 9.56 9.45
CA VAL A 480 -4.54 10.08 8.12
C VAL A 480 -4.54 11.60 8.14
N TRP A 481 -5.21 12.22 9.10
CA TRP A 481 -5.26 13.68 9.24
C TRP A 481 -3.87 14.30 9.38
N LEU A 482 -3.04 13.78 10.29
CA LEU A 482 -1.71 14.31 10.58
C LEU A 482 -0.74 14.10 9.41
N VAL A 483 -0.76 12.94 8.75
CA VAL A 483 0.12 12.66 7.59
C VAL A 483 -0.25 13.55 6.40
N LEU A 484 -1.55 13.70 6.11
CA LEU A 484 -2.01 14.52 4.98
C LEU A 484 -1.76 16.01 5.23
N ASN A 485 -1.97 16.53 6.44
CA ASN A 485 -1.69 17.94 6.75
C ASN A 485 -0.18 18.23 6.92
N THR A 486 0.56 17.42 7.68
CA THR A 486 1.98 17.70 8.03
C THR A 486 2.92 17.61 6.83
N PHE A 487 2.60 16.74 5.87
CA PHE A 487 3.43 16.52 4.68
C PHE A 487 2.85 17.11 3.39
N SER A 488 1.71 17.81 3.44
CA SER A 488 1.29 18.66 2.30
C SER A 488 2.29 19.80 2.08
N PRO A 489 2.50 20.25 0.82
CA PRO A 489 3.12 21.54 0.59
C PRO A 489 2.31 22.63 1.30
N LEU A 490 2.97 23.48 2.09
CA LEU A 490 2.38 24.72 2.56
C LEU A 490 2.10 25.58 1.32
N GLY A 491 0.84 25.74 0.95
CA GLY A 491 0.43 26.62 -0.13
C GLY A 491 0.52 28.07 0.32
N ASP A 492 1.47 28.82 -0.25
CA ASP A 492 1.58 30.28 -0.44
C ASP A 492 1.31 31.26 0.72
N GLY A 493 0.91 30.80 1.91
CA GLY A 493 0.60 31.64 3.07
C GLY A 493 1.80 32.40 3.65
N ASP A 494 3.03 31.90 3.46
CA ASP A 494 4.27 32.55 3.90
C ASP A 494 4.79 33.62 2.93
N VAL A 495 4.10 33.88 1.81
CA VAL A 495 4.45 34.96 0.86
C VAL A 495 3.73 36.27 1.20
N ALA A 496 2.61 36.22 1.95
CA ALA A 496 1.77 37.36 2.30
C ALA A 496 2.35 38.30 3.39
N GLY A 497 3.67 38.24 3.65
CA GLY A 497 4.34 38.95 4.74
C GLY A 497 5.63 39.68 4.35
N LEU A 498 5.95 39.80 3.06
CA LEU A 498 7.08 40.63 2.59
C LEU A 498 6.58 42.04 2.25
N PRO A 499 7.13 43.11 2.86
CA PRO A 499 6.86 44.47 2.40
C PRO A 499 7.33 44.64 0.95
N VAL A 500 6.50 45.27 0.11
CA VAL A 500 6.90 45.70 -1.24
C VAL A 500 7.66 47.03 -1.11
N ASP A 501 8.80 47.00 -0.42
CA ASP A 501 9.72 48.13 -0.35
C ASP A 501 10.67 48.07 -1.55
N GLY A 502 10.22 48.68 -2.65
CA GLY A 502 10.88 48.69 -3.95
C GLY A 502 10.90 50.06 -4.64
N ALA A 503 10.72 51.14 -3.88
CA ALA A 503 10.81 52.52 -4.38
C ALA A 503 12.17 53.14 -4.02
N ALA A 504 13.22 52.79 -4.75
CA ALA A 504 14.46 53.57 -4.79
C ALA A 504 14.37 54.62 -5.92
N PRO A 505 14.88 55.86 -5.76
CA PRO A 505 14.54 56.96 -6.66
C PRO A 505 15.40 56.97 -7.93
N GLY A 506 14.73 57.10 -9.07
CA GLY A 506 15.17 57.84 -10.25
C GLY A 506 16.52 57.51 -10.89
N THR A 507 16.48 56.73 -12.00
CA THR A 507 17.17 57.01 -13.27
C THR A 507 16.69 56.01 -14.33
N ASP A 508 15.56 56.29 -15.03
CA ASP A 508 15.42 55.94 -16.46
C ASP A 508 14.20 56.59 -17.15
N ALA A 509 14.07 57.92 -17.03
CA ALA A 509 13.11 58.69 -17.81
C ALA A 509 13.67 58.99 -19.22
N GLY A 510 13.98 57.94 -20.00
CA GLY A 510 14.71 58.11 -21.27
C GLY A 510 14.42 57.11 -22.41
N HIS A 511 13.81 55.94 -22.15
CA HIS A 511 13.79 54.85 -23.15
C HIS A 511 12.43 54.20 -23.47
N ARG A 512 11.30 54.77 -23.02
CA ARG A 512 9.94 54.29 -23.37
C ARG A 512 9.06 55.35 -24.05
N ARG A 513 9.65 56.21 -24.88
CA ARG A 513 8.91 57.17 -25.72
C ARG A 513 9.28 57.16 -27.22
N ALA A 514 10.09 56.20 -27.66
CA ALA A 514 10.63 56.14 -29.03
C ALA A 514 10.06 54.99 -29.91
N LEU A 515 9.02 54.29 -29.45
CA LEU A 515 8.47 53.10 -30.13
C LEU A 515 6.94 53.16 -30.39
N VAL A 516 6.33 54.35 -30.23
CA VAL A 516 4.90 54.57 -30.53
C VAL A 516 4.71 55.58 -31.69
N ASP A 517 5.62 56.55 -31.85
CA ASP A 517 5.49 57.62 -32.87
C ASP A 517 6.06 57.27 -34.27
N ALA A 518 6.44 56.01 -34.51
CA ALA A 518 7.07 55.58 -35.77
C ALA A 518 6.10 54.85 -36.74
N ARG A 519 4.78 55.00 -36.57
CA ARG A 519 3.75 54.33 -37.41
C ARG A 519 2.71 55.25 -38.06
N THR A 520 2.93 56.57 -38.01
CA THR A 520 1.99 57.60 -38.50
C THR A 520 2.60 58.54 -39.56
N ALA A 521 3.66 58.11 -40.25
CA ALA A 521 4.36 58.93 -41.24
C ALA A 521 4.69 58.15 -42.54
N ALA A 522 3.66 57.63 -43.21
CA ALA A 522 3.72 57.24 -44.63
C ALA A 522 2.31 57.06 -45.22
N THR A 523 1.97 57.90 -46.21
CA THR A 523 0.99 57.79 -47.32
C THR A 523 0.02 58.97 -47.43
N GLU A 524 0.40 59.99 -48.21
CA GLU A 524 -0.50 60.67 -49.15
C GLU A 524 -0.05 60.25 -50.56
N PRO A 525 -0.99 60.05 -51.51
CA PRO A 525 -1.18 61.11 -52.50
C PRO A 525 -2.63 61.33 -52.99
N ASP A 526 -2.93 62.61 -53.25
CA ASP A 526 -3.67 63.15 -54.40
C ASP A 526 -5.07 62.58 -54.74
N ASP A 527 -6.12 63.28 -54.28
CA ASP A 527 -7.51 63.11 -54.74
C ASP A 527 -7.84 64.12 -55.86
N ARG A 528 -8.12 63.62 -57.07
CA ARG A 528 -8.86 64.34 -58.12
C ARG A 528 -9.96 63.49 -58.76
N GLU A 529 -11.18 63.79 -58.30
CA GLU A 529 -12.40 63.97 -59.12
C GLU A 529 -13.12 62.75 -59.77
N VAL A 530 -14.45 62.94 -59.92
CA VAL A 530 -15.43 62.18 -60.73
C VAL A 530 -16.06 60.87 -60.17
N GLY A 531 -17.15 61.05 -59.40
CA GLY A 531 -18.53 60.70 -59.80
C GLY A 531 -19.05 59.24 -59.82
N GLY A 532 -20.33 59.04 -59.45
CA GLY A 532 -21.14 57.92 -59.99
C GLY A 532 -22.03 57.09 -59.04
N ALA A 533 -23.18 57.65 -58.64
CA ALA A 533 -24.54 57.05 -58.51
C ALA A 533 -24.84 55.57 -58.11
N HIS A 534 -25.99 55.41 -57.42
CA HIS A 534 -26.85 54.21 -57.28
C HIS A 534 -26.32 53.00 -56.46
N ALA A 535 -27.12 52.09 -55.88
CA ALA A 535 -28.52 52.00 -55.41
C ALA A 535 -28.61 50.59 -54.72
N SER A 536 -29.10 50.37 -53.49
CA SER A 536 -30.49 50.37 -52.98
C SER A 536 -30.92 48.96 -52.49
N ARG A 537 -31.63 48.87 -51.35
CA ARG A 537 -32.53 47.75 -50.92
C ARG A 537 -31.89 46.38 -50.61
N ASP A 538 -32.50 45.45 -49.88
CA ASP A 538 -33.55 45.43 -48.82
C ASP A 538 -33.36 44.09 -48.05
N ALA A 539 -33.36 44.06 -46.72
CA ALA A 539 -34.46 43.59 -45.84
C ALA A 539 -34.89 42.10 -45.98
N GLY A 540 -34.93 41.37 -44.84
CA GLY A 540 -35.51 40.03 -44.75
C GLY A 540 -35.05 39.23 -43.51
N ASP A 541 -35.87 39.20 -42.45
CA ASP A 541 -35.61 38.54 -41.15
C ASP A 541 -36.48 37.23 -41.02
N PRO A 542 -36.65 36.52 -39.87
CA PRO A 542 -36.70 35.04 -39.80
C PRO A 542 -38.13 34.55 -39.39
N PRO A 543 -38.40 33.55 -38.50
CA PRO A 543 -37.72 32.29 -38.09
C PRO A 543 -38.67 31.04 -38.20
N GLY A 544 -38.24 29.84 -37.75
CA GLY A 544 -39.14 28.67 -37.59
C GLY A 544 -38.54 27.47 -36.82
N SER A 545 -39.29 26.95 -35.85
CA SER A 545 -38.93 25.82 -34.93
C SER A 545 -39.86 24.59 -35.15
N PRO A 546 -40.09 23.65 -34.20
CA PRO A 546 -39.28 22.45 -33.88
C PRO A 546 -40.07 21.10 -33.89
N GLY A 547 -39.41 19.97 -33.58
CA GLY A 547 -40.04 18.68 -33.16
C GLY A 547 -38.98 17.56 -33.02
N LEU A 548 -38.78 16.89 -31.87
CA LEU A 548 -39.59 15.89 -31.15
C LEU A 548 -39.72 14.52 -31.84
N GLU A 549 -39.07 13.48 -31.29
CA GLU A 549 -39.69 12.17 -30.97
C GLU A 549 -38.79 11.29 -30.07
N SER A 550 -39.31 10.14 -29.62
CA SER A 550 -38.92 9.44 -28.39
C SER A 550 -38.74 7.91 -28.50
N ASN A 551 -37.94 7.36 -27.58
CA ASN A 551 -37.95 5.98 -27.05
C ASN A 551 -37.73 4.78 -28.00
N GLY A 552 -36.75 3.95 -27.60
CA GLY A 552 -36.56 2.54 -27.97
C GLY A 552 -35.69 1.88 -26.90
#